data_AF-K2F613-F1
#
_entry.id   AF-K2F613-F1
#
_cell.length_a   1.000
_cell.length_b   1.000
_cell.length_c   1.000
_cell.angle_alpha   90.00
_cell.angle_beta   90.00
_cell.angle_gamma   90.00
#
_symmetry.space_group_name_H-M   'P 1'
#
loop_
_entity.id
_entity.type
_entity.pdbx_description
1 polymer ?
#
loop_
_entity_poly.entity_id
_entity_poly.type
_entity_poly.pdbx_seq_one_letter_code
_entity_poly.pdbx_strand_id
1 'polypeptide(L)'
;MQIILVSRHLKTARTITIMPRHVLTVLAVSLVLLFSTSALFSWLSVHWRLPVVENLLQSLRQQETEKSETLVTNNLQLMATRLGELQAKVLQLDGLGERVLEMVGGKKPAAKPKENAGQGGPFLPTPLGLDELKNEIDRLALAVDSKTDELSIIESRLLEKRVKDRLLPTVLPVKGAVFGSAFGHRVDPIAGVRSMHEGLDFSAGVGTPVVA
;
A
#
# COMPACT_ATOMS: atom_id res chain seq x y z
N MET A 1 85.48 37.99 4.60
CA MET A 1 86.05 37.54 3.31
C MET A 1 85.70 38.59 2.26
N GLN A 2 86.66 39.07 1.46
CA GLN A 2 86.42 40.08 0.42
C GLN A 2 86.32 39.38 -0.94
N ILE A 3 85.18 39.51 -1.61
CA ILE A 3 85.00 39.00 -2.98
C ILE A 3 84.95 40.23 -3.88
N ILE A 4 85.90 40.29 -4.81
CA ILE A 4 86.01 41.38 -5.79
C ILE A 4 85.33 40.87 -7.06
N LEU A 5 84.15 41.42 -7.38
CA LEU A 5 83.40 41.05 -8.58
C LEU A 5 83.82 41.97 -9.73
N VAL A 6 84.52 41.42 -10.73
CA VAL A 6 84.90 42.13 -11.96
C VAL A 6 84.09 41.54 -13.12
N SER A 7 83.13 42.29 -13.67
CA SER A 7 82.39 41.90 -14.87
C SER A 7 82.64 42.90 -16.00
N ARG A 8 82.64 42.43 -17.26
CA ARG A 8 82.96 43.23 -18.46
C ARG A 8 81.97 44.36 -18.77
N HIS A 9 80.87 44.47 -18.04
CA HIS A 9 79.81 45.47 -18.27
C HIS A 9 79.72 46.53 -17.17
N LEU A 10 80.55 46.46 -16.13
CA LEU A 10 80.59 47.45 -15.03
C LEU A 10 81.88 48.27 -15.14
N LYS A 11 81.76 49.60 -15.31
CA LYS A 11 82.90 50.53 -15.50
C LYS A 11 83.84 50.65 -14.28
N THR A 12 83.47 50.14 -13.11
CA THR A 12 84.30 50.14 -11.89
C THR A 12 84.08 48.89 -11.06
N ALA A 13 85.17 48.30 -10.54
CA ALA A 13 85.12 47.13 -9.67
C ALA A 13 84.49 47.50 -8.32
N ARG A 14 83.33 46.91 -8.01
CA ARG A 14 82.68 47.08 -6.69
C ARG A 14 83.15 45.97 -5.76
N THR A 15 83.73 46.35 -4.63
CA THR A 15 84.15 45.43 -3.58
C THR A 15 83.01 45.25 -2.57
N ILE A 16 82.58 44.00 -2.36
CA ILE A 16 81.55 43.68 -1.35
C ILE A 16 82.27 43.01 -0.18
N THR A 17 82.25 43.68 0.97
CA THR A 17 82.79 43.15 2.22
C THR A 17 81.72 42.29 2.90
N ILE A 18 81.83 40.96 2.80
CA ILE A 18 80.93 40.06 3.53
C ILE A 18 81.36 40.06 5.00
N MET A 19 80.70 40.92 5.79
CA MET A 19 80.77 40.94 7.25
C MET A 19 79.75 39.92 7.79
N PRO A 20 80.04 39.15 8.86
CA PRO A 20 79.13 38.10 9.37
C PRO A 20 77.72 38.61 9.70
N ARG A 21 77.59 39.91 10.01
CA ARG A 21 76.30 40.58 10.22
C ARG A 21 75.41 40.60 8.97
N HIS A 22 75.97 40.73 7.76
CA HIS A 22 75.18 40.73 6.52
C HIS A 22 74.64 39.33 6.16
N VAL A 23 75.43 38.28 6.44
CA VAL A 23 74.98 36.89 6.28
C VAL A 23 73.82 36.60 7.23
N LEU A 24 73.93 37.04 8.49
CA LEU A 24 72.87 36.88 9.49
C LEU A 24 71.58 37.63 9.07
N THR A 25 71.69 38.85 8.54
CA THR A 25 70.51 39.60 8.08
C THR A 25 69.84 38.94 6.87
N VAL A 26 70.61 38.44 5.90
CA VAL A 26 70.05 37.76 4.72
C VAL A 26 69.35 36.46 5.13
N LEU A 27 69.96 35.70 6.06
CA LEU A 27 69.35 34.49 6.60
C LEU A 27 68.04 34.80 7.34
N ALA A 28 68.03 35.82 8.19
CA ALA A 28 66.83 36.24 8.92
C ALA A 28 65.70 36.68 7.97
N VAL A 29 66.01 37.49 6.95
CA VAL A 29 65.02 37.89 5.94
C VAL A 29 64.48 36.68 5.18
N SER A 30 65.34 35.74 4.77
CA SER A 30 64.90 34.52 4.08
C SER A 30 63.99 33.67 4.95
N LEU A 31 64.27 33.57 6.25
CA LEU A 31 63.48 32.78 7.20
C LEU A 31 62.11 33.41 7.45
N VAL A 32 62.07 34.75 7.59
CA VAL A 32 60.81 35.50 7.68
C VAL A 32 59.99 35.31 6.41
N LEU A 33 60.61 35.37 5.23
CA LEU A 33 59.90 35.25 3.95
C LEU A 33 59.33 33.84 3.75
N LEU A 34 60.05 32.79 4.14
CA LEU A 34 59.55 31.41 4.17
C LEU A 34 58.38 31.24 5.16
N PHE A 35 58.48 31.85 6.33
CA PHE A 35 57.43 31.77 7.34
C PHE A 35 56.17 32.52 6.87
N SER A 36 56.34 33.70 6.27
CA SER A 36 55.24 34.48 5.71
C SER A 36 54.56 33.76 4.54
N THR A 37 55.30 33.14 3.62
CA THR A 37 54.68 32.39 2.50
C THR A 37 53.95 31.15 3.00
N SER A 38 54.49 30.42 3.97
CA SER A 38 53.81 29.28 4.60
C SER A 38 52.54 29.71 5.35
N ALA A 39 52.60 30.82 6.09
CA ALA A 39 51.46 31.37 6.81
C ALA A 39 50.37 31.84 5.84
N LEU A 40 50.75 32.53 4.75
CA LEU A 40 49.83 32.99 3.72
C LEU A 40 49.17 31.81 3.00
N PHE A 41 49.93 30.77 2.67
CA PHE A 41 49.42 29.57 2.01
C PHE A 41 48.49 28.76 2.93
N SER A 42 48.82 28.66 4.23
CA SER A 42 47.95 28.03 5.23
C SER A 42 46.64 28.81 5.39
N TRP A 43 46.71 30.14 5.48
CA TRP A 43 45.52 30.99 5.56
C TRP A 43 44.65 30.86 4.29
N LEU A 44 45.29 30.88 3.12
CA LEU A 44 44.63 30.71 1.83
C LEU A 44 44.01 29.31 1.69
N SER A 45 44.66 28.26 2.19
CA SER A 45 44.09 26.91 2.15
C SER A 45 42.89 26.77 3.09
N VAL A 46 42.96 27.31 4.30
CA VAL A 46 41.89 27.20 5.31
C VAL A 46 40.63 27.97 4.87
N HIS A 47 40.78 29.22 4.40
CA HIS A 47 39.62 30.05 4.06
C HIS A 47 38.87 29.58 2.78
N TRP A 48 39.53 28.85 1.87
CA TRP A 48 38.92 28.38 0.61
C TRP A 48 38.48 26.91 0.66
N ARG A 49 39.22 26.01 1.33
CA ARG A 49 38.82 24.58 1.39
C ARG A 49 37.63 24.34 2.30
N LEU A 50 37.54 25.01 3.45
CA LEU A 50 36.47 24.76 4.41
C LEU A 50 35.07 25.04 3.85
N PRO A 51 34.77 26.21 3.25
CA PRO A 51 33.42 26.47 2.74
C PRO A 51 33.05 25.59 1.53
N VAL A 52 34.00 25.24 0.66
CA VAL A 52 33.71 24.40 -0.51
C VAL A 52 33.39 22.97 -0.11
N VAL A 53 34.16 22.39 0.81
CA VAL A 53 33.91 21.02 1.30
C VAL A 53 32.62 20.98 2.11
N GLU A 54 32.36 21.97 2.96
CA GLU A 54 31.14 22.05 3.74
C GLU A 54 29.89 22.19 2.87
N ASN A 55 29.90 23.09 1.87
CA ASN A 55 28.78 23.27 0.94
C ASN A 55 28.52 22.01 0.09
N LEU A 56 29.57 21.31 -0.33
CA LEU A 56 29.43 20.07 -1.11
C LEU A 56 28.93 18.91 -0.23
N LEU A 57 29.39 18.83 1.02
CA LEU A 57 28.89 17.84 1.97
C LEU A 57 27.43 18.13 2.37
N GLN A 58 27.08 19.40 2.55
CA GLN A 58 25.71 19.83 2.85
C GLN A 58 24.79 19.58 1.66
N SER A 59 25.20 19.87 0.42
CA SER A 59 24.39 19.59 -0.77
C SER A 59 24.20 18.09 -1.01
N LEU A 60 25.21 17.27 -0.77
CA LEU A 60 25.07 15.80 -0.81
C LEU A 60 24.09 15.30 0.26
N ARG A 61 24.20 15.80 1.50
CA ARG A 61 23.25 15.47 2.57
C ARG A 61 21.83 15.91 2.22
N GLN A 62 21.65 17.13 1.73
CA GLN A 62 20.35 17.66 1.31
C GLN A 62 19.76 16.82 0.17
N GLN A 63 20.58 16.43 -0.81
CA GLN A 63 20.15 15.59 -1.90
C GLN A 63 19.74 14.18 -1.44
N GLU A 64 20.46 13.60 -0.47
CA GLU A 64 20.08 12.32 0.14
C GLU A 64 18.78 12.44 0.94
N THR A 65 18.59 13.51 1.70
CA THR A 65 17.35 13.75 2.45
C THR A 65 16.16 13.96 1.51
N GLU A 66 16.30 14.76 0.46
CA GLU A 66 15.25 14.96 -0.54
C GLU A 66 14.87 13.65 -1.24
N LYS A 67 15.87 12.83 -1.61
CA LYS A 67 15.62 11.49 -2.16
C LYS A 67 14.90 10.59 -1.16
N SER A 68 15.30 10.61 0.10
CA SER A 68 14.64 9.81 1.15
C SER A 68 13.20 10.26 1.37
N GLU A 69 12.95 11.57 1.46
CA GLU A 69 11.62 12.14 1.65
C GLU A 69 10.70 11.86 0.46
N THR A 70 11.21 12.01 -0.77
CA THR A 70 10.44 11.67 -1.98
C THR A 70 10.13 10.18 -2.06
N LEU A 71 11.07 9.29 -1.71
CA LEU A 71 10.83 7.85 -1.63
C LEU A 71 9.75 7.50 -0.61
N VAL A 72 9.80 8.09 0.60
CA VAL A 72 8.79 7.88 1.65
C VAL A 72 7.42 8.37 1.17
N THR A 73 7.34 9.58 0.61
CA THR A 73 6.08 10.16 0.12
C THR A 73 5.47 9.34 -1.01
N ASN A 74 6.30 8.89 -1.97
CA ASN A 74 5.85 8.03 -3.07
C ASN A 74 5.31 6.69 -2.55
N ASN A 75 6.00 6.07 -1.58
CA ASN A 75 5.54 4.82 -0.98
C ASN A 75 4.21 5.01 -0.24
N LEU A 76 4.05 6.09 0.52
CA LEU A 76 2.78 6.42 1.19
C LEU A 76 1.65 6.61 0.19
N GLN A 77 1.91 7.31 -0.92
CA GLN A 77 0.91 7.53 -1.98
C GLN A 77 0.50 6.23 -2.68
N LEU A 78 1.45 5.33 -2.93
CA LEU A 78 1.17 3.99 -3.45
C LEU A 78 0.32 3.18 -2.47
N MET A 79 0.66 3.21 -1.18
CA MET A 79 -0.14 2.53 -0.14
C MET A 79 -1.55 3.12 -0.03
N ALA A 80 -1.70 4.44 -0.10
CA ALA A 80 -3.02 5.10 -0.08
C ALA A 80 -3.89 4.68 -1.28
N THR A 81 -3.29 4.57 -2.48
CA THR A 81 -4.00 4.11 -3.68
C THR A 81 -4.42 2.64 -3.53
N ARG A 82 -3.52 1.78 -3.04
CA ARG A 82 -3.84 0.37 -2.74
C ARG A 82 -4.92 0.23 -1.68
N LEU A 83 -4.92 1.10 -0.67
CA LEU A 83 -5.95 1.13 0.36
C LEU A 83 -7.32 1.50 -0.23
N GLY A 84 -7.37 2.50 -1.11
CA GLY A 84 -8.59 2.86 -1.84
C GLY A 84 -9.10 1.72 -2.74
N GLU A 85 -8.20 1.01 -3.43
CA GLU A 85 -8.55 -0.19 -4.20
C GLU A 85 -9.13 -1.30 -3.32
N LEU A 86 -8.55 -1.54 -2.14
CA LEU A 86 -9.06 -2.52 -1.18
C LEU A 86 -10.43 -2.11 -0.62
N GLN A 87 -10.62 -0.84 -0.29
CA GLN A 87 -11.90 -0.31 0.16
C GLN A 87 -12.99 -0.51 -0.90
N ALA A 88 -12.68 -0.24 -2.17
CA ALA A 88 -13.60 -0.49 -3.28
C ALA A 88 -13.96 -1.98 -3.43
N LYS A 89 -12.97 -2.88 -3.27
CA LYS A 89 -13.22 -4.33 -3.28
C LYS A 89 -14.11 -4.77 -2.13
N VAL A 90 -13.93 -4.23 -0.92
CA VAL A 90 -14.81 -4.54 0.22
C VAL A 90 -16.24 -4.07 -0.04
N LEU A 91 -16.43 -2.88 -0.60
CA LEU A 91 -17.77 -2.40 -1.00
C LEU A 91 -18.40 -3.29 -2.09
N GLN A 92 -17.60 -3.80 -3.03
CA GLN A 92 -18.08 -4.74 -4.03
C GLN A 92 -18.49 -6.08 -3.40
N LEU A 93 -17.72 -6.60 -2.44
CA LEU A 93 -18.05 -7.81 -1.69
C LEU A 93 -19.34 -7.63 -0.89
N ASP A 94 -19.55 -6.46 -0.29
CA ASP A 94 -20.79 -6.11 0.41
C ASP A 94 -22.01 -6.21 -0.51
N GLY A 95 -21.93 -5.62 -1.70
CA GLY A 95 -23.01 -5.69 -2.69
C GLY A 95 -23.23 -7.10 -3.26
N LEU A 96 -22.21 -7.97 -3.25
CA LEU A 96 -22.37 -9.39 -3.60
C LEU A 96 -23.04 -10.17 -2.48
N GLY A 97 -22.62 -9.95 -1.23
CA GLY A 97 -23.22 -10.58 -0.05
C GLY A 97 -24.71 -10.24 0.08
N GLU A 98 -25.09 -8.99 -0.16
CA GLU A 98 -26.49 -8.55 -0.13
C GLU A 98 -27.34 -9.26 -1.20
N ARG A 99 -26.85 -9.33 -2.44
CA ARG A 99 -27.53 -10.07 -3.52
C ARG A 99 -27.68 -11.56 -3.21
N VAL A 100 -26.66 -12.19 -2.61
CA VAL A 100 -26.75 -13.61 -2.20
C VAL A 100 -27.77 -13.79 -1.07
N LEU A 101 -27.78 -12.90 -0.09
CA LEU A 101 -28.74 -12.93 1.01
C LEU A 101 -30.19 -12.78 0.49
N GLU A 102 -30.42 -11.88 -0.47
CA GLU A 102 -31.72 -11.69 -1.13
C GLU A 102 -32.18 -12.96 -1.86
N MET A 103 -31.30 -13.63 -2.62
CA MET A 103 -31.63 -14.90 -3.32
C MET A 103 -32.01 -16.04 -2.36
N VAL A 104 -31.49 -16.00 -1.12
CA VAL A 104 -31.80 -17.00 -0.09
C VAL A 104 -33.08 -16.63 0.69
N GLY A 105 -33.65 -15.45 0.46
CA GLY A 105 -34.83 -14.94 1.16
C GLY A 105 -34.51 -14.40 2.56
N GLY A 106 -33.24 -14.12 2.83
CA GLY A 106 -32.80 -13.47 4.06
C GLY A 106 -33.01 -11.96 3.97
N LYS A 107 -33.43 -11.34 5.08
CA LYS A 107 -33.51 -9.88 5.22
C LYS A 107 -32.34 -9.43 6.08
N LYS A 108 -31.57 -8.44 5.61
CA LYS A 108 -30.51 -7.83 6.41
C LYS A 108 -31.11 -7.18 7.66
N PRO A 109 -30.51 -7.31 8.85
CA PRO A 109 -30.86 -6.44 9.96
C PRO A 109 -30.66 -5.00 9.51
N ALA A 110 -31.69 -4.15 9.66
CA ALA A 110 -31.68 -2.79 9.17
C ALA A 110 -30.42 -2.07 9.66
N ALA A 111 -29.52 -1.75 8.74
CA ALA A 111 -28.37 -0.92 9.05
C ALA A 111 -28.92 0.42 9.58
N LYS A 112 -28.52 0.82 10.79
CA LYS A 112 -28.82 2.16 11.28
C LYS A 112 -28.38 3.15 10.20
N PRO A 113 -29.24 4.07 9.76
CA PRO A 113 -28.84 5.08 8.80
C PRO A 113 -27.59 5.74 9.35
N LYS A 114 -26.45 5.59 8.66
CA LYS A 114 -25.33 6.48 8.93
C LYS A 114 -25.88 7.87 8.65
N GLU A 115 -25.90 8.72 9.67
CA GLU A 115 -26.09 10.15 9.46
C GLU A 115 -25.03 10.57 8.45
N ASN A 116 -25.46 10.74 7.20
CA ASN A 116 -24.64 11.35 6.18
C ASN A 116 -24.52 12.83 6.57
N ALA A 117 -23.61 13.12 7.51
CA ALA A 117 -23.19 14.47 7.77
C ALA A 117 -22.72 15.05 6.43
N GLY A 118 -23.33 16.16 6.00
CA GLY A 118 -23.03 16.75 4.69
C GLY A 118 -21.55 17.06 4.58
N GLN A 119 -20.84 16.35 3.69
CA GLN A 119 -19.41 16.55 3.42
C GLN A 119 -19.20 17.68 2.39
N GLY A 120 -19.94 18.78 2.53
CA GLY A 120 -19.84 19.94 1.65
C GLY A 120 -18.66 20.83 2.05
N GLY A 121 -17.68 20.99 1.16
CA GLY A 121 -16.56 21.90 1.33
C GLY A 121 -15.60 21.86 0.14
N PRO A 122 -14.77 22.89 -0.08
CA PRO A 122 -13.72 22.84 -1.10
C PRO A 122 -12.75 21.69 -0.80
N PHE A 123 -12.42 20.88 -1.80
CA PHE A 123 -11.44 19.81 -1.67
C PHE A 123 -10.05 20.40 -1.46
N LEU A 124 -9.53 20.26 -0.24
CA LEU A 124 -8.15 20.62 0.10
C LEU A 124 -7.34 19.31 0.20
N PRO A 125 -6.51 18.98 -0.82
CA PRO A 125 -5.68 17.79 -0.77
C PRO A 125 -4.64 17.96 0.34
N THR A 126 -4.87 17.33 1.48
CA THR A 126 -3.87 17.20 2.53
C THR A 126 -3.18 15.85 2.33
N PRO A 127 -1.83 15.82 2.20
CA PRO A 127 -1.12 14.54 2.09
C PRO A 127 -1.37 13.73 3.36
N LEU A 128 -1.92 12.52 3.18
CA LEU A 128 -2.18 11.56 4.25
C LEU A 128 -0.89 11.32 5.03
N GLY A 129 -0.92 11.64 6.32
CA GLY A 129 0.17 11.31 7.24
C GLY A 129 0.29 9.80 7.42
N LEU A 130 1.48 9.32 7.79
CA LEU A 130 1.72 7.89 8.06
C LEU A 130 0.76 7.36 9.15
N ASP A 131 0.48 8.15 10.18
CA ASP A 131 -0.42 7.78 11.27
C ASP A 131 -1.88 7.67 10.82
N GLU A 132 -2.31 8.58 9.94
CA GLU A 132 -3.67 8.56 9.39
C GLU A 132 -3.88 7.38 8.45
N LEU A 133 -2.87 7.07 7.62
CA LEU A 133 -2.88 5.88 6.78
C LEU A 133 -2.97 4.60 7.63
N LYS A 134 -2.20 4.52 8.72
CA LYS A 134 -2.26 3.40 9.66
C LYS A 134 -3.65 3.26 10.28
N ASN A 135 -4.23 4.35 10.77
CA ASN A 135 -5.57 4.33 11.35
C ASN A 135 -6.63 3.87 10.34
N GLU A 136 -6.52 4.28 9.08
CA GLU A 136 -7.46 3.83 8.04
C GLU A 136 -7.26 2.35 7.67
N ILE A 137 -6.02 1.84 7.69
CA ILE A 137 -5.73 0.41 7.55
C ILE A 137 -6.36 -0.38 8.69
N ASP A 138 -6.15 0.04 9.94
CA ASP A 138 -6.70 -0.64 11.13
C ASP A 138 -8.24 -0.64 11.09
N ARG A 139 -8.84 0.49 10.69
CA ARG A 139 -10.29 0.60 10.47
C ARG A 139 -10.78 -0.34 9.37
N LEU A 140 -10.06 -0.41 8.24
CA LEU A 140 -10.43 -1.29 7.14
C LEU A 140 -10.30 -2.77 7.53
N ALA A 141 -9.27 -3.14 8.28
CA ALA A 141 -9.09 -4.49 8.80
C ALA A 141 -10.29 -4.92 9.65
N LEU A 142 -10.71 -4.07 10.61
CA LEU A 142 -11.90 -4.33 11.42
C LEU A 142 -13.17 -4.45 10.56
N ALA A 143 -13.30 -3.65 9.51
CA ALA A 143 -14.43 -3.75 8.59
C ALA A 143 -14.42 -5.09 7.84
N VAL A 144 -13.27 -5.53 7.33
CA VAL A 144 -13.11 -6.81 6.64
C VAL A 144 -13.43 -8.00 7.55
N ASP A 145 -12.97 -7.99 8.79
CA ASP A 145 -13.27 -9.04 9.77
C ASP A 145 -14.78 -9.14 10.00
N SER A 146 -15.44 -8.00 10.27
CA SER A 146 -16.90 -7.96 10.45
C SER A 146 -17.65 -8.44 9.21
N LYS A 147 -17.15 -8.19 8.01
CA LYS A 147 -17.74 -8.68 6.76
C LYS A 147 -17.53 -10.16 6.51
N THR A 148 -16.39 -10.68 6.93
CA THR A 148 -16.10 -12.11 6.85
C THR A 148 -17.07 -12.90 7.73
N ASP A 149 -17.35 -12.42 8.95
CA ASP A 149 -18.35 -13.01 9.84
C ASP A 149 -19.76 -12.96 9.24
N GLU A 150 -20.17 -11.82 8.66
CA GLU A 150 -21.47 -11.66 7.99
C GLU A 150 -21.62 -12.69 6.85
N LEU A 151 -20.60 -12.83 6.00
CA LEU A 151 -20.61 -13.78 4.89
C LEU A 151 -20.61 -15.24 5.35
N SER A 152 -19.94 -15.57 6.46
CA SER A 152 -19.95 -16.93 7.02
C SER A 152 -21.35 -17.37 7.49
N ILE A 153 -22.12 -16.44 8.06
CA ILE A 153 -23.53 -16.70 8.42
C ILE A 153 -24.37 -16.95 7.16
N ILE A 154 -24.15 -16.16 6.10
CA ILE A 154 -24.85 -16.34 4.82
C ILE A 154 -24.51 -17.70 4.21
N GLU A 155 -23.24 -18.09 4.23
CA GLU A 155 -22.77 -19.39 3.76
C GLU A 155 -23.45 -20.54 4.49
N SER A 156 -23.49 -20.48 5.83
CA SER A 156 -24.13 -21.50 6.66
C SER A 156 -25.61 -21.68 6.32
N ARG A 157 -26.34 -20.58 6.12
CA ARG A 157 -27.75 -20.60 5.71
C ARG A 157 -27.95 -21.14 4.29
N LEU A 158 -27.05 -20.79 3.37
CA LEU A 158 -27.08 -21.32 2.01
C LEU A 158 -26.86 -22.84 2.00
N LEU A 159 -25.94 -23.32 2.85
CA LEU A 159 -25.67 -24.75 3.01
C LEU A 159 -26.90 -25.47 3.58
N GLU A 160 -27.52 -24.93 4.63
CA GLU A 160 -28.76 -25.47 5.21
C GLU A 160 -29.87 -25.58 4.16
N LYS A 161 -30.10 -24.50 3.39
CA LYS A 161 -31.09 -24.48 2.31
C LYS A 161 -30.78 -25.56 1.25
N ARG A 162 -29.52 -25.66 0.81
CA ARG A 162 -29.09 -26.68 -0.17
C ARG A 162 -29.29 -28.10 0.35
N VAL A 163 -29.02 -28.36 1.62
CA VAL A 163 -29.25 -29.67 2.25
C VAL A 163 -30.75 -29.97 2.27
N LYS A 164 -31.58 -29.01 2.69
CA LYS A 164 -33.03 -29.16 2.71
C LYS A 164 -33.62 -29.42 1.31
N ASP A 165 -33.16 -28.69 0.30
CA ASP A 165 -33.60 -28.85 -1.09
C ASP A 165 -33.20 -30.22 -1.68
N ARG A 166 -32.09 -30.82 -1.21
CA ARG A 166 -31.64 -32.16 -1.65
C ARG A 166 -32.29 -33.31 -0.88
N LEU A 167 -32.65 -33.10 0.38
CA LEU A 167 -33.24 -34.14 1.23
C LEU A 167 -34.77 -34.22 1.11
N LEU A 168 -35.42 -33.18 0.61
CA LEU A 168 -36.87 -33.15 0.42
C LEU A 168 -37.23 -33.35 -1.06
N PRO A 169 -38.08 -34.33 -1.41
CA PRO A 169 -38.61 -34.49 -2.76
C PRO A 169 -39.57 -33.34 -3.06
N THR A 170 -39.04 -32.26 -3.63
CA THR A 170 -39.78 -31.03 -3.95
C THR A 170 -40.17 -30.94 -5.42
N VAL A 171 -39.70 -31.86 -6.26
CA VAL A 171 -39.98 -31.92 -7.69
C VAL A 171 -40.92 -33.07 -8.00
N LEU A 172 -41.85 -32.86 -8.93
CA LEU A 172 -42.70 -33.94 -9.45
C LEU A 172 -41.83 -34.96 -10.20
N PRO A 173 -41.93 -36.26 -9.88
CA PRO A 173 -41.08 -37.30 -10.47
C PRO A 173 -41.35 -37.53 -11.96
N VAL A 174 -42.48 -37.03 -12.49
CA VAL A 174 -42.88 -37.19 -13.89
C VAL A 174 -43.32 -35.84 -14.47
N LYS A 175 -42.64 -35.37 -15.52
CA LYS A 175 -42.96 -34.09 -16.18
C LYS A 175 -44.28 -34.19 -16.97
N GLY A 176 -45.23 -33.32 -16.68
CA GLY A 176 -46.51 -33.25 -17.39
C GLY A 176 -47.50 -34.37 -17.05
N ALA A 177 -47.24 -35.14 -15.98
CA ALA A 177 -48.18 -36.15 -15.53
C ALA A 177 -49.47 -35.53 -15.00
N VAL A 178 -50.59 -36.17 -15.35
CA VAL A 178 -51.90 -35.81 -14.79
C VAL A 178 -52.03 -36.54 -13.45
N PHE A 179 -52.48 -35.84 -12.41
CA PHE A 179 -52.82 -36.46 -11.14
C PHE A 179 -53.90 -37.53 -11.38
N GLY A 180 -53.51 -38.80 -11.24
CA GLY A 180 -54.41 -39.93 -11.45
C GLY A 180 -55.23 -40.20 -10.19
N SER A 181 -54.57 -40.35 -9.05
CA SER A 181 -55.24 -40.55 -7.78
C SER A 181 -54.48 -39.92 -6.62
N ALA A 182 -55.25 -39.32 -5.71
CA ALA A 182 -54.72 -38.62 -4.54
C ALA A 182 -54.46 -39.58 -3.36
N PHE A 183 -53.63 -39.09 -2.43
CA PHE A 183 -53.40 -39.70 -1.13
C PHE A 183 -54.69 -39.71 -0.30
N GLY A 184 -54.95 -40.79 0.44
CA GLY A 184 -56.07 -40.89 1.38
C GLY A 184 -56.96 -42.13 1.18
N HIS A 185 -58.12 -42.12 1.82
CA HIS A 185 -59.05 -43.26 1.78
C HIS A 185 -59.83 -43.33 0.46
N ARG A 186 -59.64 -44.40 -0.31
CA ARG A 186 -60.36 -44.67 -1.57
C ARG A 186 -60.60 -46.17 -1.77
N VAL A 187 -61.34 -46.52 -2.82
CA VAL A 187 -61.60 -47.91 -3.18
C VAL A 187 -60.34 -48.50 -3.81
N ASP A 188 -59.85 -49.59 -3.23
CA ASP A 188 -58.69 -50.31 -3.74
C ASP A 188 -59.02 -50.97 -5.10
N PRO A 189 -58.26 -50.71 -6.17
CA PRO A 189 -58.55 -51.24 -7.50
C PRO A 189 -58.33 -52.76 -7.62
N ILE A 190 -57.62 -53.39 -6.69
CA ILE A 190 -57.35 -54.84 -6.66
C ILE A 190 -58.37 -55.53 -5.75
N ALA A 191 -58.57 -55.02 -4.53
CA ALA A 191 -59.41 -55.65 -3.52
C ALA A 191 -60.88 -55.19 -3.54
N GLY A 192 -61.20 -54.08 -4.21
CA GLY A 192 -62.56 -53.54 -4.33
C GLY A 192 -63.14 -52.96 -3.03
N VAL A 193 -62.34 -52.87 -1.96
CA VAL A 193 -62.74 -52.38 -0.64
C VAL A 193 -62.11 -51.03 -0.34
N ARG A 194 -62.73 -50.23 0.53
CA ARG A 194 -62.18 -48.93 0.93
C ARG A 194 -60.98 -49.13 1.85
N SER A 195 -59.80 -48.69 1.40
CA SER A 195 -58.54 -48.76 2.16
C SER A 195 -57.86 -47.38 2.19
N MET A 196 -56.87 -47.22 3.06
CA MET A 196 -56.01 -46.03 3.10
C MET A 196 -54.87 -46.20 2.09
N HIS A 197 -54.74 -45.27 1.15
CA HIS A 197 -53.64 -45.27 0.19
C HIS A 197 -52.62 -44.19 0.56
N GLU A 198 -51.40 -44.63 0.87
CA GLU A 198 -50.30 -43.78 1.31
C GLU A 198 -49.44 -43.20 0.17
N GLY A 199 -49.80 -43.51 -1.08
CA GLY A 199 -49.09 -43.06 -2.29
C GLY A 199 -49.94 -42.14 -3.18
N LEU A 200 -49.24 -41.47 -4.09
CA LEU A 200 -49.83 -40.67 -5.17
C LEU A 200 -49.60 -41.37 -6.51
N ASP A 201 -50.65 -41.45 -7.32
CA ASP A 201 -50.56 -42.08 -8.64
C ASP A 201 -50.53 -41.01 -9.73
N PHE A 202 -49.57 -41.13 -10.65
CA PHE A 202 -49.37 -40.23 -11.78
C PHE A 202 -49.71 -40.95 -13.09
N SER A 203 -50.71 -40.46 -13.82
CA SER A 203 -51.05 -41.00 -15.14
C SER A 203 -50.14 -40.38 -16.20
N ALA A 204 -49.38 -41.22 -16.89
CA ALA A 204 -48.47 -40.83 -17.97
C ALA A 204 -48.42 -41.92 -19.07
N GLY A 205 -48.03 -41.53 -20.28
CA GLY A 205 -47.86 -42.46 -21.39
C GLY A 205 -46.67 -43.39 -21.18
N VAL A 206 -46.72 -44.59 -21.78
CA VAL A 206 -45.60 -45.55 -21.73
C VAL A 206 -44.34 -44.93 -22.35
N GLY A 207 -43.21 -45.06 -21.65
CA GLY A 207 -41.93 -44.47 -22.05
C GLY A 207 -41.67 -43.06 -21.51
N THR A 208 -42.58 -42.49 -20.70
CA THR A 208 -42.34 -41.19 -20.05
C THR A 208 -41.20 -41.32 -19.02
N PRO A 209 -40.15 -40.49 -19.07
CA PRO A 209 -39.02 -40.57 -18.15
C PRO A 209 -39.40 -40.18 -16.72
N VAL A 210 -38.95 -40.98 -15.75
CA VAL A 210 -39.10 -40.72 -14.31
C VAL A 210 -37.79 -40.13 -13.78
N VAL A 211 -37.88 -39.02 -13.05
CA VAL A 211 -36.74 -38.34 -12.43
C VAL A 211 -36.79 -38.49 -10.91
N ALA A 212 -35.60 -38.52 -10.29
CA ALA A 212 -35.41 -38.59 -8.84
C ALA A 212 -35.25 -37.19 -8.23
#